data_AF-A0AAJ1PQ07-F1
#
_entry.id   AF-A0AAJ1PQ07-F1
#
_cell.length_a   1.000
_cell.length_b   1.000
_cell.length_c   1.000
_cell.angle_alpha   90.00
_cell.angle_beta   90.00
_cell.angle_gamma   90.00
#
_symmetry.space_group_name_H-M   'P 1'
#
loop_
_entity.id
_entity.type
_entity.pdbx_description
1 polymer ?
#
loop_
_entity_poly.entity_id
_entity_poly.type
_entity_poly.pdbx_seq_one_letter_code
_entity_poly.pdbx_strand_id
1 'polypeptide(L)'
;MKVEQVVVLAFFSLGILSGSISNYFVKAQESLMLALILPVIIYFIFLSLFKKLVKAKKFRWLIYNSLVTFVLIWLVVWFALHAL
;
A
#
# COMPACT_ATOMS: atom_id res chain seq x y z
N MET A 1 16.52 0.91 13.55
CA MET A 1 16.30 0.71 12.10
C MET A 1 16.60 2.00 11.36
N LYS A 2 17.13 1.92 10.13
CA LYS A 2 17.26 3.10 9.25
C LYS A 2 15.86 3.57 8.83
N VAL A 3 15.66 4.87 8.66
CA VAL A 3 14.36 5.45 8.21
C VAL A 3 13.83 4.76 6.95
N GLU A 4 14.74 4.41 6.05
CA GLU A 4 14.44 3.70 4.80
C GLU A 4 13.78 2.33 5.05
N GLN A 5 14.30 1.56 6.01
CA GLN A 5 13.72 0.27 6.39
C GLN A 5 12.35 0.44 7.05
N VAL A 6 12.17 1.47 7.87
CA VAL A 6 10.88 1.77 8.51
C VAL A 6 9.82 2.11 7.47
N VAL A 7 10.16 2.92 6.47
CA VAL A 7 9.29 3.25 5.34
C VAL A 7 8.89 1.98 4.59
N VAL A 8 9.86 1.16 4.18
CA VAL A 8 9.57 -0.07 3.43
C VAL A 8 8.69 -1.01 4.24
N LEU A 9 8.98 -1.21 5.53
CA LEU A 9 8.18 -2.06 6.42
C LEU A 9 6.76 -1.53 6.57
N ALA A 10 6.58 -0.21 6.70
CA ALA A 10 5.26 0.40 6.82
C ALA A 10 4.44 0.20 5.54
N PHE A 11 5.00 0.47 4.37
CA PHE A 11 4.31 0.26 3.09
C PHE A 11 4.07 -1.21 2.76
N PHE A 12 4.95 -2.11 3.22
CA PHE A 12 4.74 -3.55 3.17
C PHE A 12 3.50 -3.95 3.98
N SER A 13 3.44 -3.56 5.26
CA SER A 13 2.29 -3.84 6.13
C SER A 13 0.99 -3.23 5.59
N LEU A 14 1.06 -2.03 5.02
CA LEU A 14 -0.08 -1.39 4.37
C LEU A 14 -0.54 -2.14 3.13
N GLY A 15 0.39 -2.65 2.30
CA GLY A 15 0.05 -3.49 1.16
C GLY A 15 -0.74 -4.73 1.57
N ILE A 16 -0.32 -5.38 2.66
CA ILE A 16 -1.04 -6.55 3.22
C ILE A 16 -2.45 -6.16 3.65
N LEU A 17 -2.59 -5.10 4.46
CA LEU A 17 -3.88 -4.64 4.95
C LEU A 17 -4.80 -4.24 3.79
N SER A 18 -4.29 -3.47 2.82
CA SER A 18 -5.05 -3.07 1.63
C SER A 18 -5.47 -4.27 0.80
N GLY A 19 -4.64 -5.32 0.67
CA GLY A 19 -5.00 -6.54 -0.07
C GLY A 19 -6.17 -7.29 0.57
N SER A 20 -6.11 -7.44 1.90
CA SER A 20 -7.21 -8.03 2.67
C SER A 20 -8.49 -7.21 2.58
N ILE A 21 -8.38 -5.89 2.67
CA ILE A 21 -9.52 -4.97 2.57
C ILE A 21 -10.13 -5.02 1.16
N SER A 22 -9.32 -4.97 0.09
CA SER A 22 -9.79 -5.12 -1.29
C SER A 22 -10.56 -6.41 -1.48
N ASN A 23 -10.05 -7.52 -0.94
CA ASN A 23 -10.72 -8.80 -1.03
C ASN A 23 -12.09 -8.80 -0.32
N TYR A 24 -12.15 -8.21 0.88
CA TYR A 24 -13.41 -8.03 1.61
C TYR A 24 -14.44 -7.24 0.79
N PHE A 25 -14.04 -6.14 0.14
CA PHE A 25 -14.98 -5.36 -0.69
C PHE A 25 -15.48 -6.12 -1.92
N VAL A 26 -14.64 -6.98 -2.53
CA VAL A 26 -15.08 -7.83 -3.64
C VAL A 26 -16.03 -8.93 -3.15
N LYS A 27 -15.69 -9.64 -2.07
CA LYS A 27 -16.47 -10.82 -1.62
C LYS A 27 -17.73 -10.45 -0.84
N ALA A 28 -17.67 -9.42 0.01
CA ALA A 28 -18.78 -9.07 0.90
C ALA A 28 -19.68 -7.96 0.36
N GLN A 29 -19.14 -7.04 -0.45
CA GLN A 29 -19.89 -5.90 -0.98
C GLN A 29 -20.05 -5.93 -2.51
N GLU A 30 -19.52 -6.98 -3.18
CA GLU A 30 -19.55 -7.14 -4.64
C GLU A 30 -19.05 -5.90 -5.41
N SER A 31 -18.18 -5.10 -4.78
CA SER A 31 -17.76 -3.80 -5.29
C SER A 31 -16.29 -3.80 -5.70
N LEU A 32 -16.05 -4.11 -6.97
CA LEU A 32 -14.71 -4.03 -7.56
C LEU A 32 -14.15 -2.61 -7.54
N MET A 33 -15.01 -1.60 -7.72
CA MET A 33 -14.61 -0.20 -7.73
C MET A 33 -13.99 0.21 -6.39
N LEU A 34 -14.63 -0.13 -5.27
CA LEU A 34 -14.09 0.16 -3.94
C LEU A 34 -12.81 -0.64 -3.67
N ALA A 35 -12.75 -1.89 -4.12
CA ALA A 35 -11.57 -2.74 -3.97
C ALA A 35 -10.33 -2.17 -4.67
N LEU A 36 -10.49 -1.43 -5.76
CA LEU A 36 -9.40 -0.81 -6.52
C LEU A 36 -9.07 0.62 -6.06
N ILE A 37 -10.08 1.44 -5.75
CA ILE A 37 -9.88 2.86 -5.43
C ILE A 37 -9.35 3.04 -4.00
N LEU A 38 -9.85 2.26 -3.04
CA LEU A 38 -9.50 2.45 -1.64
C LEU A 38 -8.00 2.26 -1.35
N PRO A 39 -7.31 1.23 -1.89
CA PRO A 39 -5.86 1.09 -1.74
C PRO A 39 -5.07 2.28 -2.28
N VAL A 40 -5.51 2.87 -3.39
CA VAL A 40 -4.88 4.05 -3.98
C VAL A 40 -5.01 5.26 -3.06
N ILE A 41 -6.20 5.48 -2.48
CA ILE A 41 -6.42 6.55 -1.49
C ILE A 41 -5.54 6.34 -0.26
N ILE A 42 -5.50 5.11 0.28
CA ILE A 42 -4.65 4.74 1.42
C ILE A 42 -3.19 5.06 1.13
N TYR A 43 -2.69 4.68 -0.05
CA TYR A 43 -1.32 4.96 -0.47
C TYR A 43 -0.99 6.46 -0.41
N PHE A 44 -1.85 7.34 -0.97
CA PHE A 44 -1.60 8.78 -0.97
C PHE A 44 -1.64 9.40 0.43
N ILE A 45 -2.55 8.93 1.31
CA ILE A 45 -2.61 9.37 2.71
C ILE A 45 -1.28 9.05 3.40
N PHE A 46 -0.81 7.81 3.32
CA PHE A 46 0.42 7.40 3.96
C PHE A 46 1.68 8.02 3.34
N LEU A 47 1.70 8.22 2.02
CA LEU A 47 2.78 8.95 1.36
C LEU A 47 2.90 10.38 1.89
N SER A 48 1.78 11.07 2.10
CA SER A 48 1.75 12.42 2.69
C SER A 48 2.28 12.43 4.13
N LEU A 49 1.94 11.42 4.93
CA LEU A 49 2.45 11.27 6.30
C LEU A 49 3.97 11.03 6.32
N PHE A 50 4.46 10.10 5.50
CA PHE A 50 5.88 9.73 5.45
C PHE A 50 6.76 10.77 4.74
N LYS A 51 6.18 11.67 3.92
CA LYS A 51 6.89 12.81 3.34
C LYS A 51 7.58 13.66 4.42
N LYS A 52 6.98 13.79 5.61
CA LYS A 52 7.55 14.57 6.73
C LYS A 52 8.76 13.89 7.38
N LEU A 53 8.90 12.58 7.23
CA LEU A 53 9.96 11.77 7.86
C LEU A 53 11.22 11.66 7.00
N VAL A 54 11.13 12.01 5.71
CA VAL A 54 12.22 11.85 4.74
C VAL A 54 12.75 13.22 4.32
N LYS A 55 14.08 13.39 4.29
CA LYS A 55 14.72 14.62 3.79
C LYS A 55 14.21 14.93 2.38
N ALA A 56 13.99 16.20 2.05
CA ALA A 56 13.45 16.63 0.74
C ALA A 56 14.20 16.02 -0.47
N LYS A 57 15.53 15.89 -0.39
CA LYS A 57 16.36 15.26 -1.44
C LYS A 57 16.04 13.77 -1.70
N LYS A 58 15.48 13.06 -0.72
CA LYS A 58 15.11 11.64 -0.79
C LYS A 58 13.62 11.43 -1.10
N PHE A 59 12.85 12.49 -1.40
CA PHE A 59 11.42 12.36 -1.67
C PHE A 59 11.11 11.51 -2.92
N ARG A 60 11.90 11.62 -3.99
CA ARG A 60 11.76 10.73 -5.16
C ARG A 60 11.99 9.27 -4.78
N TRP A 61 13.03 9.00 -4.00
CA TRP A 61 13.34 7.66 -3.51
C TRP A 61 12.20 7.09 -2.65
N LEU A 62 11.58 7.93 -1.80
CA LEU A 62 10.41 7.56 -1.02
C LEU A 62 9.29 7.09 -1.95
N ILE A 63 8.86 7.94 -2.90
CA ILE A 63 7.76 7.63 -3.83
C ILE A 63 8.01 6.31 -4.57
N TYR A 64 9.18 6.15 -5.21
CA TYR A 64 9.43 4.96 -6.02
C TYR A 64 9.42 3.68 -5.19
N ASN A 65 10.15 3.65 -4.08
CA ASN A 65 10.20 2.44 -3.27
C ASN A 65 8.89 2.17 -2.55
N SER A 66 8.21 3.20 -2.04
CA SER A 66 6.92 3.01 -1.38
C SER A 66 5.86 2.52 -2.36
N LEU A 67 5.81 3.09 -3.56
CA LEU A 67 4.83 2.71 -4.58
C LEU A 67 5.03 1.27 -5.03
N VAL A 68 6.27 0.92 -5.42
CA VAL A 68 6.59 -0.43 -5.88
C VAL A 68 6.34 -1.45 -4.79
N THR A 69 6.80 -1.19 -3.56
CA THR A 69 6.58 -2.10 -2.42
C THR A 69 5.08 -2.27 -2.15
N PHE A 70 4.34 -1.17 -2.04
CA PHE A 70 2.91 -1.20 -1.75
C PHE A 70 2.12 -1.96 -2.83
N VAL A 71 2.31 -1.60 -4.10
CA VAL A 71 1.55 -2.19 -5.22
C VAL A 71 1.84 -3.68 -5.36
N LEU A 72 3.11 -4.09 -5.29
CA LEU A 72 3.46 -5.51 -5.41
C LEU A 72 2.85 -6.34 -4.27
N ILE A 73 3.00 -5.89 -3.03
CA ILE A 73 2.47 -6.62 -1.88
C ILE A 73 0.94 -6.63 -1.89
N TRP A 74 0.32 -5.50 -2.22
CA TRP A 74 -1.13 -5.40 -2.37
C TRP A 74 -1.67 -6.41 -3.39
N LEU A 75 -1.08 -6.46 -4.59
CA LEU A 75 -1.49 -7.39 -5.65
C LEU A 75 -1.27 -8.84 -5.24
N VAL A 76 -0.09 -9.17 -4.68
CA VAL A 76 0.22 -10.54 -4.21
C VAL A 76 -0.82 -11.02 -3.20
N VAL A 77 -1.14 -10.20 -2.20
CA VAL A 77 -2.10 -10.56 -1.15
C VAL A 77 -3.51 -10.63 -1.72
N TRP A 78 -3.88 -9.69 -2.60
CA TRP A 78 -5.20 -9.67 -3.21
C TRP A 78 -5.44 -10.92 -4.06
N PHE A 79 -4.50 -11.28 -4.94
CA PHE A 79 -4.58 -12.50 -5.76
C PHE A 79 -4.58 -13.77 -4.90
N ALA A 80 -3.70 -13.85 -3.89
CA ALA A 80 -3.62 -15.02 -3.01
C ALA A 80 -4.95 -15.25 -2.27
N LEU A 81 -5.55 -14.20 -1.72
CA LEU A 81 -6.83 -14.29 -1.01
C LEU A 81 -8.03 -14.46 -1.95
N HIS A 82 -7.92 -14.07 -3.22
CA HIS A 82 -9.01 -14.17 -4.18
C HIS A 82 -9.06 -15.56 -4.84
N ALA A 83 -7.91 -16.22 -4.96
CA ALA A 83 -7.81 -17.61 -5.38
C ALA A 83 -8.28 -18.62 -4.32
N LEU A 84 -8.32 -18.19 -3.05
CA LEU A 84 -8.94 -18.90 -1.92
C LEU A 84 -10.44 -18.60 -1.82
#